data_AF-A0A6I5RLW0-F1
#
_entry.id   AF-A0A6I5RLW0-F1
#
_cell.length_a   1.000
_cell.length_b   1.000
_cell.length_c   1.000
_cell.angle_alpha   90.00
_cell.angle_beta   90.00
_cell.angle_gamma   90.00
#
_symmetry.space_group_name_H-M   'P 1'
#
loop_
_entity.id
_entity.type
_entity.pdbx_description
1 polymer ?
#
loop_
_entity_poly.entity_id
_entity_poly.type
_entity_poly.pdbx_seq_one_letter_code
_entity_poly.pdbx_strand_id
1 'polypeptide(L)'
;LNWSLTVNPRLDVSAESLPDWAPDRTTVTAENAGKLVYLRIELQPLHRLPRSNAIVFPIRTYLLNLEDIATNPAWAKRMHRVLKSLNQELVDYKGFTRYRDAAVEWLSQFDDGQDEEVVKAG
;
A
#
# COMPACT_ATOMS: atom_id res chain seq x y z
N LEU A 1 -11.17 4.92 -3.75
CA LEU A 1 -9.71 4.69 -3.90
C LEU A 1 -9.46 3.21 -3.70
N ASN A 2 -8.62 2.60 -4.53
CA ASN A 2 -8.09 1.25 -4.28
C ASN A 2 -6.64 1.37 -3.79
N TRP A 3 -6.16 0.39 -3.02
CA TRP A 3 -4.78 0.38 -2.53
C TRP A 3 -4.22 -1.04 -2.36
N SER A 4 -2.90 -1.17 -2.46
CA SER A 4 -2.14 -2.38 -2.13
C SER A 4 -0.73 -2.00 -1.66
N LEU A 5 0.11 -3.01 -1.41
CA LEU A 5 1.56 -2.84 -1.24
C LEU A 5 2.32 -3.38 -2.45
N THR A 6 3.49 -2.83 -2.71
CA THR A 6 4.44 -3.32 -3.73
C THR A 6 5.85 -3.23 -3.16
N VAL A 7 6.72 -4.15 -3.56
CA VAL A 7 8.15 -4.06 -3.24
C VAL A 7 8.84 -3.32 -4.39
N ASN A 8 9.66 -2.32 -4.06
CA ASN A 8 10.25 -1.36 -4.99
C ASN A 8 9.21 -0.42 -5.65
N PRO A 9 9.61 0.73 -6.22
CA PRO A 9 8.69 1.64 -6.92
C PRO A 9 8.30 1.11 -8.32
N ARG A 10 7.82 -0.14 -8.39
CA ARG A 10 7.52 -0.82 -9.65
C ARG A 10 6.07 -0.62 -10.07
N LEU A 11 5.87 -0.01 -11.24
CA LEU A 11 4.53 0.17 -11.83
C LEU A 11 4.01 -1.12 -12.47
N ASP A 12 4.87 -1.82 -13.23
CA ASP A 12 4.55 -3.09 -13.85
C ASP A 12 4.67 -4.24 -12.85
N VAL A 13 3.52 -4.65 -12.32
CA VAL A 13 3.35 -5.83 -11.45
C VAL A 13 2.34 -6.80 -12.10
N SER A 14 2.46 -6.94 -13.42
CA SER A 14 1.58 -7.76 -14.24
C SER A 14 1.88 -9.25 -14.09
N ALA A 15 0.96 -10.11 -14.53
CA ALA A 15 1.18 -11.55 -14.52
C ALA A 15 2.24 -11.97 -15.54
N GLU A 16 2.36 -11.20 -16.63
CA GLU A 16 3.28 -11.36 -17.73
C GLU A 16 4.75 -11.18 -17.28
N SER A 17 5.02 -10.24 -16.36
CA SER A 17 6.35 -10.01 -15.78
C SER A 17 6.54 -10.64 -14.40
N LEU A 18 5.66 -11.56 -13.98
CA LEU A 18 5.68 -12.19 -12.65
C LEU A 18 7.07 -12.71 -12.23
N PRO A 19 7.85 -13.42 -13.07
CA PRO A 19 9.18 -13.89 -12.70
C PRO A 19 10.16 -12.77 -12.32
N ASP A 20 9.95 -11.56 -12.83
CA ASP A 20 10.87 -10.42 -12.69
C ASP A 20 10.64 -9.60 -11.41
N TRP A 21 9.46 -9.74 -10.79
CA TRP A 21 9.09 -8.93 -9.62
C TRP A 21 8.62 -9.75 -8.42
N ALA A 22 8.08 -10.95 -8.61
CA ALA A 22 7.62 -11.78 -7.50
C ALA A 22 8.74 -12.16 -6.51
N PRO A 23 9.98 -12.47 -6.95
CA PRO A 23 11.07 -12.78 -6.02
C PRO A 23 11.41 -11.64 -5.04
N ASP A 24 11.20 -10.38 -5.43
CA ASP A 24 11.47 -9.22 -4.56
C ASP A 24 10.68 -9.31 -3.23
N ARG A 25 9.52 -9.97 -3.23
CA ARG A 25 8.68 -10.17 -2.03
C ARG A 25 9.35 -10.96 -0.91
N THR A 26 10.43 -11.69 -1.19
CA THR A 26 11.19 -12.43 -0.17
C THR A 26 12.42 -11.68 0.34
N THR A 27 12.70 -10.49 -0.20
CA THR A 27 13.89 -9.69 0.15
C THR A 27 13.62 -8.66 1.26
N VAL A 28 12.35 -8.47 1.60
CA VAL A 28 11.92 -7.50 2.61
C VAL A 28 12.21 -8.06 4.01
N THR A 29 12.84 -7.24 4.83
CA THR A 29 13.19 -7.47 6.24
C THR A 29 12.73 -6.29 7.06
N ALA A 30 12.67 -6.42 8.39
CA ALA A 30 12.29 -5.31 9.25
C ALA A 30 13.24 -4.11 9.07
N GLU A 31 14.53 -4.36 8.81
CA GLU A 31 15.56 -3.33 8.65
C GLU A 31 15.41 -2.53 7.35
N ASN A 32 14.89 -3.15 6.28
CA ASN A 32 14.80 -2.54 4.95
C ASN A 32 13.37 -2.19 4.50
N ALA A 33 12.35 -2.59 5.26
CA ALA A 33 10.94 -2.40 4.90
C ALA A 33 10.61 -0.93 4.63
N GLY A 34 11.18 0.00 5.40
CA GLY A 34 11.07 1.44 5.19
C GLY A 34 11.31 1.89 3.74
N LYS A 35 12.36 1.33 3.11
CA LYS A 35 12.82 1.70 1.76
C LYS A 35 12.16 0.89 0.66
N LEU A 36 11.92 -0.40 0.94
CA LEU A 36 11.51 -1.36 -0.08
C LEU A 36 9.99 -1.47 -0.21
N VAL A 37 9.22 -1.24 0.86
CA VAL A 37 7.77 -1.38 0.82
C VAL A 37 7.14 -0.07 0.41
N TYR A 38 6.38 -0.11 -0.68
CA TYR A 38 5.63 1.03 -1.21
C TYR A 38 4.14 0.82 -1.03
N LEU A 39 3.47 1.81 -0.46
CA LEU A 39 2.03 1.96 -0.57
C LEU A 39 1.68 2.34 -2.01
N ARG A 40 0.86 1.51 -2.64
CA ARG A 40 0.34 1.71 -4.00
C ARG A 40 -1.11 2.15 -3.89
N ILE A 41 -1.44 3.34 -4.37
CA ILE A 41 -2.81 3.89 -4.37
C ILE A 41 -3.27 4.11 -5.80
N GLU A 42 -4.52 3.78 -6.08
CA GLU A 42 -5.16 4.02 -7.37
C GLU A 42 -6.30 5.05 -7.21
N LEU A 43 -6.16 6.16 -7.93
CA LEU A 43 -7.23 7.11 -8.18
C LEU A 43 -7.98 6.67 -9.45
N GLN A 44 -9.25 6.35 -9.28
CA GLN A 44 -10.08 5.66 -10.26
C GLN A 44 -11.38 6.42 -10.53
N PRO A 45 -11.34 7.59 -11.21
CA PRO A 45 -12.55 8.30 -11.57
C PRO A 45 -13.34 7.54 -12.63
N LEU A 46 -14.62 7.82 -12.77
CA LEU A 46 -15.49 7.22 -13.79
C LEU A 46 -16.05 8.34 -14.65
N HIS A 47 -15.75 8.30 -15.95
CA HIS A 47 -16.17 9.34 -16.88
C HIS A 47 -17.06 8.76 -17.99
N ARG A 48 -18.25 9.32 -18.19
CA ARG A 48 -19.07 9.02 -19.37
C ARG A 48 -18.52 9.77 -20.59
N LEU A 49 -18.29 9.07 -21.69
CA LEU A 49 -17.97 9.69 -22.98
C LEU A 49 -19.27 10.09 -23.71
N PRO A 50 -19.49 11.38 -24.00
CA PRO A 50 -20.79 11.89 -24.45
C PRO A 50 -21.18 11.45 -25.87
N ARG A 51 -20.20 11.09 -26.72
CA ARG A 51 -20.45 10.72 -28.12
C ARG A 51 -20.61 9.22 -28.33
N SER A 52 -19.76 8.40 -27.70
CA SER A 52 -19.75 6.95 -27.86
C SER A 52 -20.61 6.22 -26.83
N ASN A 53 -21.08 6.94 -25.80
CA ASN A 53 -21.73 6.37 -24.62
C ASN A 53 -20.86 5.34 -23.86
N ALA A 54 -19.55 5.27 -24.13
CA ALA A 54 -18.64 4.44 -23.35
C ALA A 54 -18.33 5.05 -21.97
N ILE A 55 -17.75 4.25 -21.08
CA ILE A 55 -17.21 4.70 -19.79
C ILE A 55 -15.69 4.62 -19.88
N VAL A 56 -15.00 5.71 -19.56
CA VAL A 56 -13.55 5.69 -19.30
C VAL A 56 -13.33 5.51 -17.81
N PHE A 57 -12.51 4.52 -17.49
CA PHE A 57 -12.09 4.20 -16.14
C PHE A 57 -10.56 4.26 -16.09
N PRO A 58 -9.96 5.46 -15.96
CA PRO A 58 -8.52 5.56 -15.87
C PRO A 58 -8.09 5.09 -14.48
N ILE A 59 -6.97 4.37 -14.43
CA ILE A 59 -6.35 3.91 -13.19
C ILE A 59 -5.07 4.73 -13.01
N ARG A 60 -5.14 5.80 -12.23
CA ARG A 60 -3.97 6.63 -11.92
C ARG A 60 -3.28 6.11 -10.66
N THR A 61 -2.14 5.44 -10.85
CA THR A 61 -1.35 4.84 -9.77
C THR A 61 -0.36 5.83 -9.16
N TYR A 62 -0.31 5.89 -7.83
CA TYR A 62 0.68 6.58 -7.02
C TYR A 62 1.45 5.55 -6.17
N LEU A 63 2.72 5.84 -5.91
CA LEU A 63 3.62 5.01 -5.10
C LEU A 63 4.31 5.90 -4.07
N LEU A 64 4.34 5.46 -2.81
CA LEU A 64 5.03 6.15 -1.70
C LEU A 64 5.66 5.10 -0.78
N ASN A 65 6.95 5.21 -0.48
CA ASN A 65 7.62 4.25 0.40
C ASN A 65 7.23 4.47 1.88
N LEU A 66 7.54 3.49 2.74
CA LEU A 66 7.21 3.58 4.16
C LEU A 66 8.02 4.66 4.91
N GLU A 67 9.26 4.96 4.51
CA GLU A 67 10.06 6.07 5.08
C GLU A 67 9.38 7.43 4.85
N ASP A 68 8.91 7.68 3.63
CA ASP A 68 8.21 8.90 3.24
C ASP A 68 6.82 8.97 3.92
N ILE A 69 6.13 7.84 4.06
CA ILE A 69 4.89 7.78 4.87
C ILE A 69 5.17 8.17 6.32
N ALA A 70 6.29 7.72 6.88
CA ALA A 70 6.68 8.01 8.26
C ALA A 70 7.08 9.47 8.51
N THR A 71 7.29 10.27 7.47
CA THR A 71 7.41 11.73 7.63
C THR A 71 6.12 12.39 8.15
N ASN A 72 4.97 11.71 8.01
CA ASN A 72 3.72 12.08 8.64
C ASN A 72 3.39 11.09 9.78
N PRO A 73 3.51 11.50 11.07
CA PRO A 73 3.28 10.60 12.20
C PRO A 73 1.88 9.97 12.24
N ALA A 74 0.85 10.73 11.83
CA ALA A 74 -0.52 10.22 11.78
C ALA A 74 -0.67 9.12 10.72
N TRP A 75 0.03 9.25 9.58
CA TRP A 75 -0.01 8.24 8.52
C TRP A 75 0.74 6.97 8.92
N ALA A 76 1.93 7.07 9.51
CA ALA A 76 2.68 5.89 9.96
C ALA A 76 1.92 5.10 11.03
N LYS A 77 1.39 5.79 12.05
CA LYS A 77 0.56 5.18 13.10
C LYS A 77 -0.65 4.45 12.51
N ARG A 78 -1.39 5.10 11.60
CA ARG A 78 -2.53 4.47 10.94
C ARG A 78 -2.11 3.30 10.06
N MET A 79 -1.02 3.42 9.31
CA MET A 79 -0.52 2.36 8.43
C MET A 79 -0.11 1.12 9.24
N HIS A 80 0.58 1.30 10.37
CA HIS A 80 0.91 0.23 11.30
C HIS A 80 -0.34 -0.54 11.70
N ARG A 81 -1.37 0.18 12.18
CA ARG A 81 -2.62 -0.40 12.67
C ARG A 81 -3.38 -1.12 11.57
N VAL A 82 -3.53 -0.51 10.40
CA VAL A 82 -4.20 -1.10 9.24
C VAL A 82 -3.53 -2.40 8.83
N LEU A 83 -2.20 -2.42 8.68
CA LEU A 83 -1.48 -3.64 8.30
C LEU A 83 -1.57 -4.71 9.39
N LYS A 84 -1.48 -4.32 10.67
CA LYS A 84 -1.56 -5.24 11.81
C LYS A 84 -2.95 -5.85 11.97
N SER A 85 -4.03 -5.10 11.69
CA SER A 85 -5.41 -5.56 11.89
C SER A 85 -6.08 -6.10 10.62
N LEU A 86 -5.44 -6.01 9.46
CA LEU A 86 -5.99 -6.53 8.21
C LEU A 86 -6.26 -8.04 8.34
N ASN A 87 -7.44 -8.49 7.93
CA ASN A 87 -7.74 -9.92 7.93
C ASN A 87 -6.86 -10.66 6.92
N GLN A 88 -6.59 -11.94 7.20
CA GLN A 88 -5.65 -12.72 6.40
C GLN A 88 -6.10 -12.91 4.95
N GLU A 89 -7.40 -13.07 4.70
CA GLU A 89 -7.95 -13.22 3.33
C GLU A 89 -7.63 -12.00 2.45
N LEU A 90 -7.73 -10.79 2.99
CA LEU A 90 -7.37 -9.55 2.28
C LEU A 90 -5.86 -9.43 2.07
N VAL A 91 -5.05 -9.87 3.03
CA VAL A 91 -3.58 -9.90 2.92
C VAL A 91 -3.16 -10.84 1.77
N ASP A 92 -3.75 -12.03 1.72
CA ASP A 92 -3.47 -13.05 0.70
C ASP A 92 -3.93 -12.58 -0.67
N TYR A 93 -5.16 -12.05 -0.76
CA TYR A 93 -5.71 -11.50 -2.01
C TYR A 93 -4.84 -10.37 -2.56
N LYS A 94 -4.36 -9.46 -1.71
CA LYS A 94 -3.51 -8.34 -2.12
C LYS A 94 -2.04 -8.74 -2.33
N GLY A 95 -1.66 -9.96 -1.97
CA GLY A 95 -0.38 -10.57 -2.34
C GLY A 95 0.82 -10.08 -1.53
N PHE A 96 0.63 -9.62 -0.29
CA PHE A 96 1.72 -9.13 0.56
C PHE A 96 1.97 -9.95 1.84
N THR A 97 1.41 -11.17 1.91
CA THR A 97 1.60 -12.11 3.02
C THR A 97 3.07 -12.31 3.41
N ARG A 98 3.97 -12.42 2.43
CA ARG A 98 5.39 -12.76 2.65
C ARG A 98 6.19 -11.67 3.38
N TYR A 99 5.74 -10.41 3.35
CA TYR A 99 6.49 -9.28 3.88
C TYR A 99 5.67 -8.33 4.75
N ARG A 100 4.39 -8.67 5.00
CA ARG A 100 3.51 -7.93 5.90
C ARG A 100 4.14 -7.76 7.27
N ASP A 101 4.61 -8.84 7.86
CA ASP A 101 5.08 -8.83 9.26
C ASP A 101 6.33 -7.96 9.42
N ALA A 102 7.26 -8.01 8.46
CA ALA A 102 8.41 -7.11 8.42
C ALA A 102 8.00 -5.63 8.32
N ALA A 103 6.99 -5.32 7.50
CA ALA A 103 6.46 -3.96 7.41
C ALA A 103 5.76 -3.52 8.70
N VAL A 104 5.00 -4.40 9.35
CA VAL A 104 4.35 -4.15 10.65
C VAL A 104 5.41 -3.91 11.72
N GLU A 105 6.44 -4.74 11.79
CA GLU A 105 7.54 -4.60 12.74
C GLU A 105 8.26 -3.26 12.56
N TRP A 106 8.64 -2.91 11.33
CA TRP A 106 9.25 -1.61 11.04
C TRP A 106 8.35 -0.44 11.41
N LEU A 107 7.05 -0.52 11.11
CA LEU A 107 6.09 0.55 11.42
C LEU A 107 5.78 0.69 12.92
N SER A 108 6.00 -0.36 13.71
CA SER A 108 5.65 -0.38 15.14
C SER A 108 6.34 0.71 15.96
N GLN A 109 7.54 1.15 15.53
CA GLN A 109 8.29 2.24 16.17
C GLN A 109 7.58 3.60 16.09
N PHE A 110 6.58 3.75 15.21
CA PHE A 110 5.82 4.98 15.00
C PHE A 110 4.42 4.93 15.64
N ASP A 111 4.04 3.83 16.30
CA ASP A 111 2.77 3.71 16.99
C ASP A 111 2.95 3.94 18.50
N ASP A 112 2.39 5.05 18.99
CA ASP A 112 2.43 5.46 20.39
C ASP A 112 1.43 4.72 21.31
N GLY A 113 0.62 3.81 20.75
CA GLY A 113 -0.41 3.06 21.48
C GLY A 113 -1.65 3.87 21.89
N GLN A 114 -1.71 5.17 21.58
CA GLN A 114 -2.86 6.02 21.91
C GLN A 114 -3.97 5.86 20.87
N ASP A 115 -5.24 6.00 21.24
CA ASP A 115 -6.34 5.91 20.28
C ASP A 115 -6.22 6.92 19.12
N GLU A 116 -6.82 6.61 17.96
CA GLU A 116 -6.85 7.58 16.86
C GLU A 116 -7.75 8.75 17.25
N GLU A 117 -7.22 9.99 17.23
CA GLU A 117 -8.07 11.17 17.29
C GLU A 117 -8.98 11.19 16.07
N VAL A 118 -10.29 11.05 16.30
CA VAL A 118 -11.30 11.13 15.26
C VAL A 118 -11.39 12.58 14.81
N VAL A 119 -10.62 12.96 13.81
CA VAL A 119 -10.81 14.23 13.10
C VAL A 119 -12.16 14.15 12.39
N LYS A 120 -13.18 14.80 12.96
CA LYS A 120 -14.45 15.03 12.28
C LYS A 120 -14.15 15.90 11.06
N ALA A 121 -14.35 15.36 9.86
CA ALA A 121 -14.39 16.15 8.65
C ALA A 121 -15.52 17.19 8.79
N GLY A 122 -15.16 18.46 8.81
CA GLY A 122 -16.10 19.59 8.78
C GLY A 122 -16.63 19.87 7.38
#